data_AF-A0A7S0AJX3-F1
#
_entry.id   AF-A0A7S0AJX3-F1
#
_cell.length_a   1.000
_cell.length_b   1.000
_cell.length_c   1.000
_cell.angle_alpha   90.00
_cell.angle_beta   90.00
_cell.angle_gamma   90.00
#
_symmetry.space_group_name_H-M   'P 1'
#
loop_
_entity.id
_entity.type
_entity.pdbx_description
1 polymer ?
#
loop_
_entity_poly.entity_id
_entity_poly.type
_entity_poly.pdbx_seq_one_letter_code
_entity_poly.pdbx_strand_id
1 'polypeptide(L)'
;FGSRPNLWIAPSASFGPVCCMQKALTLALPGNAFSKELTLVDIADPRSWTIRESSGLQHSLAASNNADRLFQEMGNSHKVPLDLIYISVAQDEAGRHCFVCLEDAAQALRQPGENLALIPESIAKSRRETEGAVLLYARPAHEASLDNGVVPGAATSKLVDNISRRHKPPHAASDNELCPKHHPYANYDVIPQLSLGPTQKLILCDEASLTRQMPEERIFEHLSLIVNCHEPSVCNGFYKVGVCGSGRMPKIVCQEVHKWYSLGEADMNRTNDQIQEKIWENLQSGSVAVHCLAGIHRAACIVACHFLWRHYTLRDHRVPKDPTEIYDCLQAARPHVEPAYKHVLESYRGYLQAKLASP
;
A
#
# COMPACT_ATOMS: atom_id res chain seq x y z
N PHE A 1 -21.16 18.22 30.94
CA PHE A 1 -22.13 17.91 29.87
C PHE A 1 -21.99 18.95 28.78
N GLY A 2 -20.99 18.77 27.91
CA GLY A 2 -20.78 19.63 26.75
C GLY A 2 -21.42 18.96 25.54
N SER A 3 -22.46 19.57 25.01
CA SER A 3 -23.16 19.13 23.79
C SER A 3 -22.19 19.22 22.60
N ARG A 4 -21.95 18.09 21.91
CA ARG A 4 -21.17 18.06 20.66
C ARG A 4 -21.89 18.92 19.60
N PRO A 5 -21.18 19.72 18.79
CA PRO A 5 -21.79 20.44 17.68
C PRO A 5 -22.29 19.42 16.65
N ASN A 6 -23.54 19.58 16.21
CA ASN A 6 -24.12 18.85 15.08
C ASN A 6 -23.26 19.11 13.83
N LEU A 7 -22.37 18.18 13.50
CA LEU A 7 -21.81 18.11 12.16
C LEU A 7 -22.98 17.81 11.22
N TRP A 8 -23.25 18.74 10.32
CA TRP A 8 -24.16 18.54 9.21
C TRP A 8 -23.64 17.37 8.37
N ILE A 9 -24.26 16.21 8.54
CA ILE A 9 -24.06 15.05 7.68
C ILE A 9 -24.61 15.46 6.32
N ALA A 10 -23.73 15.65 5.34
CA ALA A 10 -24.14 15.81 3.95
C ALA A 10 -25.02 14.60 3.56
N PRO A 11 -26.09 14.80 2.77
CA PRO A 11 -26.98 13.71 2.39
C PRO A 11 -26.15 12.57 1.81
N SER A 12 -26.35 11.38 2.35
CA SER A 12 -25.69 10.14 1.98
C SER A 12 -25.59 10.05 0.47
N ALA A 13 -24.37 10.20 -0.08
CA ALA A 13 -24.13 9.81 -1.46
C ALA A 13 -24.55 8.34 -1.55
N SER A 14 -25.62 8.08 -2.30
CA SER A 14 -26.12 6.74 -2.52
C SER A 14 -25.08 6.02 -3.37
N PHE A 15 -24.12 5.37 -2.71
CA PHE A 15 -23.30 4.36 -3.35
C PHE A 15 -24.27 3.28 -3.84
N GLY A 16 -24.35 3.09 -5.16
CA GLY A 16 -25.21 2.07 -5.75
C GLY A 16 -24.93 0.70 -5.13
N PRO A 17 -25.89 -0.25 -5.17
CA PRO A 17 -25.70 -1.56 -4.56
C PRO A 17 -24.49 -2.25 -5.19
N VAL A 18 -23.39 -2.32 -4.45
CA VAL A 18 -22.17 -3.03 -4.82
C VAL A 18 -22.46 -4.52 -4.65
N CYS A 19 -23.17 -5.12 -5.61
CA CYS A 19 -23.53 -6.54 -5.63
C CYS A 19 -22.45 -7.34 -6.38
N CYS A 20 -21.21 -7.24 -5.91
CA CYS A 20 -20.14 -8.16 -6.27
C CYS A 20 -19.70 -8.86 -4.98
N MET A 21 -19.57 -10.19 -5.02
CA MET A 21 -19.09 -10.98 -3.88
C MET A 21 -17.73 -10.43 -3.44
N GLN A 22 -17.72 -9.61 -2.41
CA GLN A 22 -16.49 -9.06 -1.88
C GLN A 22 -15.70 -10.19 -1.24
N LYS A 23 -14.45 -10.33 -1.68
CA LYS A 23 -13.50 -11.22 -1.01
C LYS A 23 -13.32 -10.70 0.42
N ALA A 24 -13.22 -11.63 1.38
CA ALA A 24 -12.90 -11.27 2.75
C ALA A 24 -11.61 -10.45 2.79
N LEU A 25 -11.54 -9.48 3.68
CA LEU A 25 -10.35 -8.67 3.91
C LEU A 25 -9.71 -9.03 5.24
N THR A 26 -8.44 -8.72 5.37
CA THR A 26 -7.61 -9.04 6.52
C THR A 26 -6.75 -7.84 6.89
N LEU A 27 -6.78 -7.47 8.17
CA LEU A 27 -6.01 -6.39 8.76
C LEU A 27 -5.03 -6.97 9.79
N ALA A 28 -3.73 -6.76 9.58
CA ALA A 28 -2.70 -7.15 10.54
C ALA A 28 -2.66 -6.19 11.74
N LEU A 29 -2.52 -6.74 12.96
CA LEU A 29 -2.57 -6.04 14.24
C LEU A 29 -1.29 -6.26 15.07
N PRO A 30 -0.13 -5.84 14.57
CA PRO A 30 1.16 -6.19 15.16
C PRO A 30 1.42 -5.60 16.56
N GLY A 31 0.73 -4.52 16.94
CA GLY A 31 0.87 -3.86 18.25
C GLY A 31 -0.06 -4.36 19.33
N ASN A 32 -0.99 -5.24 18.97
CA ASN A 32 -1.91 -5.81 19.93
C ASN A 32 -1.24 -7.00 20.62
N ALA A 33 -1.52 -7.15 21.91
CA ALA A 33 -0.90 -8.15 22.77
C ALA A 33 -1.45 -9.55 22.46
N PHE A 34 -2.75 -9.65 22.20
CA PHE A 34 -3.48 -10.89 21.99
C PHE A 34 -3.91 -11.04 20.54
N SER A 35 -4.61 -10.04 20.00
CA SER A 35 -5.11 -10.06 18.62
C SER A 35 -3.96 -9.84 17.65
N LYS A 36 -3.81 -10.70 16.64
CA LYS A 36 -2.78 -10.50 15.59
C LYS A 36 -3.36 -10.12 14.25
N GLU A 37 -4.62 -10.41 14.04
CA GLU A 37 -5.26 -10.19 12.76
C GLU A 37 -6.78 -10.07 12.93
N LEU A 38 -7.39 -9.17 12.17
CA LEU A 38 -8.84 -8.99 12.05
C LEU A 38 -9.26 -9.32 10.61
N THR A 39 -10.16 -10.27 10.44
CA THR A 39 -10.73 -10.65 9.15
C THR A 39 -12.16 -10.11 9.02
N LEU A 40 -12.39 -9.33 7.98
CA LEU A 40 -13.65 -8.68 7.63
C LEU A 40 -14.31 -9.46 6.50
N VAL A 41 -15.26 -10.33 6.85
CA VAL A 41 -15.98 -11.17 5.86
C VAL A 41 -16.97 -10.32 5.06
N ASP A 42 -17.86 -9.61 5.75
CA ASP A 42 -18.67 -8.52 5.21
C ASP A 42 -18.18 -7.21 5.81
N ILE A 43 -17.66 -6.31 4.97
CA ILE A 43 -17.07 -5.04 5.42
C ILE A 43 -18.08 -4.09 6.08
N ALA A 44 -19.38 -4.28 5.80
CA ALA A 44 -20.45 -3.46 6.34
C ALA A 44 -21.06 -4.05 7.61
N ASP A 45 -20.82 -5.33 7.91
CA ASP A 45 -21.37 -6.02 9.09
C ASP A 45 -20.27 -6.55 10.03
N PRO A 46 -19.96 -5.83 11.13
CA PRO A 46 -18.99 -6.24 12.15
C PRO A 46 -19.27 -7.60 12.79
N ARG A 47 -20.52 -8.08 12.76
CA ARG A 47 -20.87 -9.40 13.31
C ARG A 47 -20.28 -10.54 12.50
N SER A 48 -19.99 -10.29 11.22
CA SER A 48 -19.31 -11.24 10.34
C SER A 48 -17.79 -11.27 10.56
N TRP A 49 -17.23 -10.32 11.33
CA TRP A 49 -15.79 -10.21 11.50
C TRP A 49 -15.27 -11.26 12.47
N THR A 50 -14.02 -11.66 12.27
CA THR A 50 -13.33 -12.62 13.13
C THR A 50 -11.95 -12.12 13.50
N ILE A 51 -11.51 -12.42 14.72
CA ILE A 51 -10.17 -12.11 15.21
C ILE A 51 -9.36 -13.40 15.23
N ARG A 52 -8.11 -13.33 14.77
CA ARG A 52 -7.12 -14.38 15.00
C ARG A 52 -6.13 -13.92 16.07
N GLU A 53 -6.00 -14.73 17.10
CA GLU A 53 -5.10 -14.50 18.22
C GLU A 53 -3.66 -14.93 17.92
N SER A 54 -2.73 -14.54 18.78
CA SER A 54 -1.34 -15.01 18.78
C SER A 54 -1.21 -16.53 18.91
N SER A 55 -2.19 -17.18 19.53
CA SER A 55 -2.29 -18.65 19.64
C SER A 55 -2.64 -19.33 18.31
N GLY A 56 -3.04 -18.56 17.29
CA GLY A 56 -3.61 -19.04 16.03
C GLY A 56 -5.10 -19.33 16.10
N LEU A 57 -5.72 -19.27 17.29
CA LEU A 57 -7.16 -19.47 17.44
C LEU A 57 -7.94 -18.31 16.80
N GLN A 58 -9.03 -18.67 16.12
CA GLN A 58 -9.92 -17.72 15.47
C GLN A 58 -11.24 -17.66 16.23
N HIS A 59 -11.71 -16.44 16.50
CA HIS A 59 -12.94 -16.19 17.23
C HIS A 59 -13.82 -15.19 16.49
N SER A 60 -15.14 -15.33 16.61
CA SER A 60 -16.07 -14.29 16.16
C SER A 60 -15.88 -13.03 16.99
N LEU A 61 -15.87 -11.88 16.32
CA LEU A 61 -15.87 -10.57 16.95
C LEU A 61 -17.20 -10.31 17.68
N ALA A 62 -18.31 -10.88 17.21
CA ALA A 62 -19.64 -10.70 17.80
C ALA A 62 -19.77 -11.27 19.23
N ALA A 63 -18.84 -12.14 19.66
CA ALA A 63 -18.79 -12.56 21.05
C ALA A 63 -18.31 -11.39 21.93
N SER A 64 -19.13 -10.96 22.89
CA SER A 64 -18.93 -9.73 23.69
C SER A 64 -17.50 -9.57 24.23
N ASN A 65 -16.95 -10.63 24.82
CA ASN A 65 -15.62 -10.59 25.44
C ASN A 65 -14.49 -10.35 24.43
N ASN A 66 -14.69 -10.75 23.16
CA ASN A 66 -13.70 -10.57 22.11
C ASN A 66 -13.73 -9.16 21.53
N ALA A 67 -14.93 -8.60 21.31
CA ALA A 67 -15.12 -7.23 20.85
C ALA A 67 -14.47 -6.23 21.81
N ASP A 68 -14.85 -6.28 23.09
CA ASP A 68 -14.37 -5.33 24.10
C ASP A 68 -12.84 -5.38 24.22
N ARG A 69 -12.28 -6.60 24.22
CA ARG A 69 -10.83 -6.82 24.26
C ARG A 69 -10.14 -6.23 23.02
N LEU A 70 -10.59 -6.56 21.81
CA LEU A 70 -9.99 -6.05 20.58
C LEU A 70 -10.00 -4.52 20.56
N PHE A 71 -11.15 -3.91 20.81
CA PHE A 71 -11.28 -2.45 20.75
C PHE A 71 -10.41 -1.75 21.81
N GLN A 72 -10.34 -2.31 23.02
CA GLN A 72 -9.41 -1.82 24.04
C GLN A 72 -7.95 -1.94 23.58
N GLU A 73 -7.56 -3.06 22.97
CA GLU A 73 -6.21 -3.24 22.43
C GLU A 73 -5.89 -2.23 21.32
N MET A 74 -6.83 -1.98 20.42
CA MET A 74 -6.65 -1.00 19.33
C MET A 74 -6.41 0.41 19.87
N GLY A 75 -7.22 0.85 20.84
CA GLY A 75 -7.04 2.16 21.48
C GLY A 75 -5.69 2.26 22.21
N ASN A 76 -5.30 1.20 22.93
CA ASN A 76 -4.03 1.17 23.67
C ASN A 76 -2.80 1.16 22.73
N SER A 77 -2.82 0.31 21.70
CA SER A 77 -1.75 0.13 20.73
C SER A 77 -1.47 1.40 19.94
N HIS A 78 -2.54 2.08 19.50
CA HIS A 78 -2.43 3.29 18.70
C HIS A 78 -2.41 4.60 19.50
N LYS A 79 -2.71 4.54 20.81
CA LYS A 79 -2.76 5.69 21.72
C LYS A 79 -3.71 6.80 21.26
N VAL A 80 -4.80 6.41 20.60
CA VAL A 80 -5.88 7.30 20.18
C VAL A 80 -7.24 6.68 20.52
N PRO A 81 -8.29 7.49 20.74
CA PRO A 81 -9.67 7.03 20.82
C PRO A 81 -10.12 6.22 19.59
N LEU A 82 -11.08 5.31 19.77
CA LEU A 82 -11.61 4.44 18.71
C LEU A 82 -12.29 5.21 17.57
N ASP A 83 -12.90 6.35 17.87
CA ASP A 83 -13.54 7.23 16.87
C ASP A 83 -12.52 7.91 15.95
N LEU A 84 -11.22 7.74 16.24
CA LEU A 84 -10.10 8.19 15.42
C LEU A 84 -9.32 7.02 14.79
N ILE A 85 -9.85 5.79 14.79
CA ILE A 85 -9.23 4.65 14.10
C ILE A 85 -10.12 4.20 12.94
N TYR A 86 -9.58 4.34 11.72
CA TYR A 86 -10.27 4.01 10.48
C TYR A 86 -9.60 2.87 9.76
N ILE A 87 -10.39 1.96 9.17
CA ILE A 87 -9.90 0.84 8.36
C ILE A 87 -10.35 1.05 6.92
N SER A 88 -9.42 1.14 5.97
CA SER A 88 -9.71 1.09 4.53
C SER A 88 -10.19 -0.31 4.18
N VAL A 89 -11.42 -0.40 3.66
CA VAL A 89 -12.11 -1.67 3.36
C VAL A 89 -12.58 -1.78 1.91
N ALA A 90 -12.53 -0.70 1.14
CA ALA A 90 -12.87 -0.74 -0.27
C ALA A 90 -12.18 0.39 -1.02
N GLN A 91 -12.37 0.41 -2.34
CA GLN A 91 -12.06 1.56 -3.17
C GLN A 91 -13.24 1.91 -4.07
N ASP A 92 -13.35 3.19 -4.42
CA ASP A 92 -14.30 3.65 -5.43
C ASP A 92 -13.76 3.49 -6.86
N GLU A 93 -14.57 3.86 -7.86
CA GLU A 93 -14.21 3.75 -9.28
C GLU A 93 -12.97 4.56 -9.67
N ALA A 94 -12.63 5.59 -8.90
CA ALA A 94 -11.42 6.40 -9.10
C ALA A 94 -10.19 5.84 -8.36
N GLY A 95 -10.32 4.69 -7.69
CA GLY A 95 -9.27 4.05 -6.89
C GLY A 95 -8.98 4.76 -5.56
N ARG A 96 -9.90 5.63 -5.09
CA ARG A 96 -9.80 6.27 -3.78
C ARG A 96 -10.31 5.32 -2.72
N HIS A 97 -9.69 5.34 -1.54
CA HIS A 97 -10.05 4.44 -0.45
C HIS A 97 -11.39 4.82 0.20
N CYS A 98 -12.15 3.80 0.61
CA CYS A 98 -13.32 3.91 1.45
C CYS A 98 -13.04 3.24 2.80
N PHE A 99 -13.40 3.91 3.88
CA PHE A 99 -13.04 3.54 5.24
C PHE A 99 -14.28 3.18 6.08
N VAL A 100 -14.06 2.43 7.16
CA VAL A 100 -15.01 2.28 8.27
C VAL A 100 -14.34 2.75 9.58
N CYS A 101 -15.12 3.29 10.49
CA CYS A 101 -14.66 3.72 11.82
C CYS A 101 -14.80 2.58 12.83
N LEU A 102 -13.81 2.40 13.72
CA LEU A 102 -13.88 1.36 14.75
C LEU A 102 -14.91 1.63 15.86
N GLU A 103 -15.15 2.89 16.22
CA GLU A 103 -16.23 3.22 17.17
C GLU A 103 -17.61 2.85 16.59
N ASP A 104 -17.84 3.15 15.31
CA ASP A 104 -19.09 2.80 14.62
C ASP A 104 -19.25 1.26 14.57
N ALA A 105 -18.16 0.52 14.34
CA ALA A 105 -18.14 -0.94 14.43
C ALA A 105 -18.51 -1.45 15.83
N ALA A 106 -17.96 -0.83 16.88
CA ALA A 106 -18.31 -1.17 18.26
C ALA A 106 -19.77 -0.85 18.58
N GLN A 107 -20.31 0.25 18.06
CA GLN A 107 -21.73 0.61 18.22
C GLN A 107 -22.65 -0.37 17.48
N ALA A 108 -22.35 -0.72 16.24
CA ALA A 108 -23.14 -1.67 15.44
C ALA A 108 -23.19 -3.08 16.06
N LEU A 109 -22.14 -3.50 16.78
CA LEU A 109 -22.16 -4.76 17.54
C LEU A 109 -23.13 -4.71 18.74
N ARG A 110 -23.35 -3.52 19.33
CA ARG A 110 -24.27 -3.32 20.45
C ARG A 110 -25.72 -3.11 19.98
N GLN A 111 -25.92 -2.60 18.77
CA GLN A 111 -27.23 -2.23 18.21
C GLN A 111 -27.52 -3.04 16.94
N PRO A 112 -28.30 -4.13 17.04
CA PRO A 112 -28.58 -4.99 15.89
C PRO A 112 -29.29 -4.23 14.77
N GLY A 113 -28.78 -4.35 13.54
CA GLY A 113 -29.46 -3.88 12.33
C GLY A 113 -28.85 -2.64 11.68
N GLU A 114 -27.82 -2.03 12.27
CA GLU A 114 -27.06 -0.96 11.63
C GLU A 114 -25.87 -1.52 10.86
N ASN A 115 -25.82 -1.23 9.56
CA ASN A 115 -24.65 -1.48 8.73
C ASN A 115 -23.70 -0.29 8.81
N LEU A 116 -22.40 -0.56 8.69
CA LEU A 116 -21.40 0.50 8.70
C LEU A 116 -21.49 1.37 7.45
N ALA A 117 -21.45 2.69 7.68
CA ALA A 117 -21.31 3.65 6.62
C ALA A 117 -19.86 3.68 6.10
N LEU A 118 -19.71 3.72 4.78
CA LEU A 118 -18.40 3.94 4.16
C LEU A 118 -18.03 5.42 4.19
N ILE A 119 -16.86 5.70 4.74
CA ILE A 119 -16.30 7.04 4.91
C ILE A 119 -15.33 7.31 3.76
N PRO A 120 -15.53 8.37 2.95
CA PRO A 120 -14.62 8.73 1.86
C PRO A 120 -13.19 9.03 2.32
N GLU A 121 -12.19 8.73 1.47
CA GLU A 121 -10.75 9.02 1.72
C GLU A 121 -10.50 10.45 2.18
N SER A 122 -11.18 11.44 1.59
CA SER A 122 -11.02 12.85 1.94
C SER A 122 -11.41 13.17 3.38
N ILE A 123 -12.48 12.55 3.90
CA ILE A 123 -12.94 12.75 5.29
C ILE A 123 -11.96 12.09 6.25
N ALA A 124 -11.58 10.84 5.98
CA ALA A 124 -10.62 10.11 6.83
C ALA A 124 -9.26 10.82 6.90
N LYS A 125 -8.76 11.35 5.77
CA LYS A 125 -7.53 12.16 5.73
C LYS A 125 -7.66 13.47 6.49
N SER A 126 -8.78 14.18 6.33
CA SER A 126 -9.01 15.42 7.09
C SER A 126 -8.95 15.16 8.60
N ARG A 127 -9.60 14.08 9.09
CA ARG A 127 -9.52 13.66 10.50
C ARG A 127 -8.08 13.33 10.93
N ARG A 128 -7.29 12.69 10.06
CA ARG A 128 -5.86 12.43 10.33
C ARG A 128 -5.08 13.73 10.52
N GLU A 129 -5.31 14.71 9.66
CA GLU A 129 -4.58 15.98 9.68
C GLU A 129 -4.99 16.88 10.85
N THR A 130 -6.28 16.92 11.19
CA THR A 130 -6.81 17.83 12.22
C THR A 130 -6.84 17.22 13.62
N GLU A 131 -7.04 15.91 13.73
CA GLU A 131 -7.30 15.21 15.00
C GLU A 131 -6.30 14.08 15.27
N GLY A 132 -5.36 13.81 14.35
CA GLY A 132 -4.36 12.77 14.53
C GLY A 132 -4.91 11.35 14.36
N ALA A 133 -6.00 11.20 13.59
CA ALA A 133 -6.58 9.89 13.30
C ALA A 133 -5.60 8.90 12.66
N VAL A 134 -5.79 7.62 13.00
CA VAL A 134 -5.02 6.49 12.48
C VAL A 134 -5.79 5.83 11.33
N LEU A 135 -5.12 5.71 10.19
CA LEU A 135 -5.65 5.06 9.00
C LEU A 135 -4.95 3.70 8.82
N LEU A 136 -5.72 2.63 8.86
CA LEU A 136 -5.28 1.25 8.69
C LEU A 136 -5.77 0.72 7.34
N TYR A 137 -5.05 -0.26 6.78
CA TYR A 137 -5.33 -0.79 5.44
C TYR A 137 -5.53 -2.29 5.51
N ALA A 138 -6.80 -2.72 5.42
CA ALA A 138 -7.11 -4.12 5.22
C ALA A 138 -6.71 -4.53 3.80
N ARG A 139 -6.31 -5.78 3.65
CA ARG A 139 -5.83 -6.37 2.39
C ARG A 139 -6.73 -7.56 2.04
N PRO A 140 -6.82 -7.99 0.77
CA PRO A 140 -7.50 -9.24 0.45
C PRO A 140 -6.98 -10.38 1.33
N ALA A 141 -7.89 -11.11 1.97
CA ALA A 141 -7.54 -12.29 2.72
C ALA A 141 -6.82 -13.25 1.76
N HIS A 142 -5.62 -13.69 2.13
CA HIS A 142 -5.04 -14.82 1.43
C HIS A 142 -6.00 -15.99 1.64
N GLU A 143 -6.53 -16.54 0.54
CA GLU A 143 -7.08 -17.88 0.55
C GLU A 143 -5.93 -18.78 1.01
N ALA A 144 -5.86 -19.02 2.32
CA ALA A 144 -5.05 -20.09 2.86
C ALA A 144 -5.60 -21.31 2.16
N SER A 145 -4.84 -21.83 1.19
CA SER A 145 -5.16 -23.08 0.53
C SER A 145 -5.44 -24.09 1.63
N LEU A 146 -6.71 -24.42 1.82
CA LEU A 146 -7.18 -25.57 2.59
C LEU A 146 -6.74 -26.80 1.80
N ASP A 147 -5.44 -27.01 1.70
CA ASP A 147 -4.85 -28.17 1.06
C ASP A 147 -4.01 -28.88 2.12
N ASN A 148 -4.61 -29.93 2.64
CA ASN A 148 -3.94 -30.94 3.44
C ASN A 148 -2.77 -31.49 2.62
N GLY A 149 -1.54 -31.05 2.91
CA GLY A 149 -0.34 -31.85 2.67
C GLY A 149 -0.04 -32.29 1.22
N VAL A 150 -0.54 -31.59 0.21
CA VAL A 150 -0.07 -31.79 -1.18
C VAL A 150 0.59 -30.50 -1.65
N VAL A 151 1.92 -30.56 -1.75
CA VAL A 151 2.75 -29.50 -2.33
C VAL A 151 2.29 -29.20 -3.77
N PRO A 152 1.73 -28.01 -4.08
CA PRO A 152 1.42 -27.67 -5.46
C PRO A 152 2.72 -27.40 -6.21
N GLY A 153 2.93 -28.15 -7.29
CA GLY A 153 4.18 -28.21 -8.03
C GLY A 153 4.58 -26.93 -8.77
N ALA A 154 5.85 -26.54 -8.57
CA ALA A 154 6.90 -26.39 -9.58
C ALA A 154 6.74 -25.44 -10.81
N ALA A 155 5.63 -24.70 -10.99
CA ALA A 155 5.48 -23.81 -12.16
C ALA A 155 5.96 -22.37 -11.91
N THR A 156 5.64 -21.78 -10.75
CA THR A 156 6.00 -20.37 -10.42
C THR A 156 7.40 -20.22 -9.81
N SER A 157 7.95 -21.27 -9.19
CA SER A 157 9.32 -21.27 -8.65
C SER A 157 10.37 -21.06 -9.76
N LYS A 158 10.13 -21.56 -10.98
CA LYS A 158 11.13 -21.49 -12.06
C LYS A 158 11.39 -20.07 -12.58
N LEU A 159 10.42 -19.16 -12.50
CA LEU A 159 10.63 -17.77 -12.94
C LEU A 159 11.51 -17.01 -11.93
N VAL A 160 11.21 -17.14 -10.64
CA VAL A 160 11.97 -16.52 -9.55
C VAL A 160 13.36 -17.16 -9.40
N ASP A 161 13.48 -18.48 -9.54
CA ASP A 161 14.76 -19.20 -9.49
C ASP A 161 15.66 -18.88 -10.69
N ASN A 162 15.10 -18.70 -11.89
CA ASN A 162 15.89 -18.33 -13.07
C ASN A 162 16.36 -16.87 -13.02
N ILE A 163 15.61 -15.98 -12.36
CA ILE A 163 16.00 -14.58 -12.15
C ILE A 163 17.04 -14.48 -11.03
N SER A 164 16.84 -15.17 -9.90
CA SER A 164 17.81 -15.22 -8.78
C SER A 164 19.14 -15.88 -9.15
N ARG A 165 19.15 -16.87 -10.04
CA ARG A 165 20.39 -17.53 -10.49
C ARG A 165 21.24 -16.67 -11.44
N ARG A 166 20.67 -15.67 -12.12
CA ARG A 166 21.42 -14.80 -13.06
C ARG A 166 22.08 -13.58 -12.39
N HIS A 167 21.74 -13.29 -11.12
CA HIS A 167 22.30 -12.19 -10.36
C HIS A 167 22.76 -12.65 -8.97
N LYS A 168 23.63 -13.67 -8.89
CA LYS A 168 24.31 -14.01 -7.64
C LYS A 168 25.51 -13.06 -7.48
N PRO A 169 25.48 -12.05 -6.59
CA PRO A 169 26.65 -11.23 -6.34
C PRO A 169 27.68 -12.05 -5.56
N PRO A 170 28.99 -11.85 -5.81
CA PRO A 170 30.01 -12.35 -4.92
C PRO A 170 29.97 -11.49 -3.63
N HIS A 171 30.12 -12.11 -2.46
CA HIS A 171 30.18 -11.52 -1.09
C HIS A 171 28.86 -11.49 -0.31
N ALA A 172 28.59 -12.55 0.46
CA ALA A 172 27.34 -12.78 1.20
C ALA A 172 27.45 -12.59 2.74
N ALA A 173 28.31 -11.68 3.25
CA ALA A 173 28.51 -11.56 4.70
C ALA A 173 28.10 -10.21 5.33
N SER A 174 27.93 -9.12 4.56
CA SER A 174 27.43 -7.83 5.10
C SER A 174 26.18 -7.27 4.41
N ASP A 175 25.68 -7.93 3.37
CA ASP A 175 24.56 -7.43 2.55
C ASP A 175 23.19 -7.59 3.22
N ASN A 176 23.09 -8.28 4.35
CA ASN A 176 21.81 -8.49 5.04
C ASN A 176 21.30 -7.27 5.82
N GLU A 177 22.13 -6.25 6.07
CA GLU A 177 21.69 -5.08 6.84
C GLU A 177 20.78 -4.13 6.06
N LEU A 178 20.94 -4.07 4.74
CA LEU A 178 20.08 -3.29 3.84
C LEU A 178 18.98 -4.16 3.19
N CYS A 179 18.77 -5.37 3.70
CA CYS A 179 17.65 -6.21 3.34
C CYS A 179 16.45 -5.91 4.26
N PRO A 180 15.21 -6.06 3.77
CA PRO A 180 14.03 -5.83 4.58
C PRO A 180 14.09 -6.68 5.85
N LYS A 181 14.05 -6.05 7.02
CA LYS A 181 13.67 -6.79 8.22
C LYS A 181 12.16 -6.95 8.13
N HIS A 182 11.65 -8.16 8.37
CA HIS A 182 10.21 -8.38 8.54
C HIS A 182 9.76 -7.75 9.86
N HIS A 183 9.84 -6.43 9.97
CA HIS A 183 9.21 -5.71 11.05
C HIS A 183 7.70 -5.76 10.78
N PRO A 184 6.88 -6.11 11.77
CA PRO A 184 5.48 -6.43 11.51
C PRO A 184 4.64 -5.17 11.15
N TYR A 185 5.26 -3.99 11.20
CA TYR A 185 4.72 -2.71 10.73
C TYR A 185 5.38 -2.18 9.45
N ALA A 186 6.47 -2.81 9.00
CA ALA A 186 7.08 -2.48 7.73
C ALA A 186 6.16 -2.98 6.63
N ASN A 187 5.67 -2.05 5.81
CA ASN A 187 4.80 -2.37 4.71
C ASN A 187 5.39 -1.83 3.41
N TYR A 188 6.59 -2.33 3.13
CA TYR A 188 7.38 -2.00 1.95
C TYR A 188 8.02 -3.26 1.38
N ASP A 189 8.28 -3.26 0.08
CA ASP A 189 8.98 -4.33 -0.62
C ASP A 189 9.97 -3.73 -1.62
N VAL A 190 11.13 -4.36 -1.76
CA VAL A 190 12.12 -4.00 -2.78
C VAL A 190 11.72 -4.67 -4.09
N ILE A 191 11.78 -3.95 -5.20
CA ILE A 191 11.54 -4.48 -6.55
C ILE A 191 12.88 -4.87 -7.18
N PRO A 192 13.27 -6.16 -7.17
CA PRO A 192 14.65 -6.55 -7.49
C PRO A 192 15.02 -6.26 -8.96
N GLN A 193 14.09 -6.47 -9.88
CA GLN A 193 14.30 -6.26 -11.32
C GLN A 193 14.54 -4.79 -11.68
N LEU A 194 14.02 -3.88 -10.86
CA LEU A 194 14.20 -2.45 -11.05
C LEU A 194 15.34 -1.85 -10.22
N SER A 195 15.91 -2.61 -9.27
CA SER A 195 17.03 -2.18 -8.44
C SER A 195 18.36 -2.36 -9.17
N LEU A 196 19.39 -1.56 -8.83
CA LEU A 196 20.70 -1.59 -9.50
C LEU A 196 21.81 -2.21 -8.64
N GLY A 197 21.65 -2.22 -7.32
CA GLY A 197 22.68 -2.70 -6.40
C GLY A 197 22.21 -2.77 -4.95
N PRO A 198 23.13 -2.93 -3.99
CA PRO A 198 22.80 -2.98 -2.55
C PRO A 198 22.24 -1.67 -2.01
N THR A 199 22.71 -0.52 -2.50
CA THR A 199 22.29 0.82 -2.03
C THR A 199 21.36 1.55 -3.00
N GLN A 200 21.20 1.00 -4.21
CA GLN A 200 20.33 1.49 -5.28
C GLN A 200 19.09 0.61 -5.39
N LYS A 201 18.19 0.70 -4.41
CA LYS A 201 16.94 -0.06 -4.35
C LYS A 201 15.77 0.77 -4.87
N LEU A 202 14.90 0.15 -5.66
CA LEU A 202 13.56 0.68 -5.88
C LEU A 202 12.62 0.03 -4.86
N ILE A 203 12.01 0.84 -4.00
CA ILE A 203 11.19 0.40 -2.87
C ILE A 203 9.74 0.81 -3.14
N LEU A 204 8.84 -0.17 -3.16
CA LEU A 204 7.40 0.06 -3.21
C LEU A 204 6.84 -0.01 -1.79
N CYS A 205 6.20 1.05 -1.30
CA CYS A 205 5.79 1.12 0.10
C CYS A 205 4.48 1.87 0.34
N ASP A 206 3.92 1.70 1.53
CA ASP A 206 2.86 2.57 2.04
C ASP A 206 3.40 3.86 2.67
N GLU A 207 2.52 4.82 2.93
CA GLU A 207 2.92 6.09 3.53
C GLU A 207 3.39 5.93 4.99
N ALA A 208 2.79 5.00 5.73
CA ALA A 208 3.13 4.76 7.12
C ALA A 208 4.61 4.35 7.28
N SER A 209 5.14 3.59 6.33
CA SER A 209 6.55 3.19 6.29
C SER A 209 7.52 4.38 6.14
N LEU A 210 7.08 5.52 5.59
CA LEU A 210 7.96 6.69 5.41
C LEU A 210 7.76 7.76 6.48
N THR A 211 6.61 7.78 7.15
CA THR A 211 6.20 8.80 8.13
C THR A 211 6.45 8.39 9.57
N ARG A 212 6.79 7.11 9.83
CA ARG A 212 7.18 6.62 11.15
C ARG A 212 8.68 6.74 11.37
N GLN A 213 9.09 6.95 12.61
CA GLN A 213 10.49 6.80 13.00
C GLN A 213 10.81 5.31 13.07
N MET A 214 11.68 4.83 12.19
CA MET A 214 12.12 3.44 12.13
C MET A 214 13.65 3.38 12.11
N PRO A 215 14.32 3.70 13.23
CA PRO A 215 15.79 3.80 13.28
C PRO A 215 16.49 2.47 13.00
N GLU A 216 15.81 1.33 13.20
CA GLU A 216 16.36 0.00 12.95
C GLU A 216 16.25 -0.46 11.48
N GLU A 217 15.45 0.25 10.67
CA GLU A 217 15.17 -0.05 9.27
C GLU A 217 16.18 0.67 8.37
N ARG A 218 17.33 0.02 8.17
CA ARG A 218 18.45 0.57 7.40
C ARG A 218 18.19 0.65 5.88
N ILE A 219 17.13 0.01 5.37
CA ILE A 219 16.74 0.04 3.96
C ILE A 219 16.58 1.47 3.41
N PHE A 220 16.21 2.43 4.26
CA PHE A 220 16.01 3.83 3.88
C PHE A 220 17.27 4.71 4.08
N GLU A 221 18.41 4.16 4.51
CA GLU A 221 19.64 4.94 4.74
C GLU A 221 20.16 5.65 3.49
N HIS A 222 19.99 5.00 2.33
CA HIS A 222 20.43 5.51 1.04
C HIS A 222 19.30 6.17 0.25
N LEU A 223 18.17 6.48 0.89
CA LEU A 223 17.01 7.05 0.22
C LEU A 223 17.33 8.44 -0.36
N SER A 224 17.33 8.55 -1.69
CA SER A 224 17.66 9.77 -2.43
C SER A 224 16.41 10.47 -2.99
N LEU A 225 15.33 9.71 -3.23
CA LEU A 225 14.06 10.22 -3.76
C LEU A 225 12.85 9.51 -3.11
N ILE A 226 11.83 10.29 -2.81
CA ILE A 226 10.48 9.83 -2.48
C ILE A 226 9.52 10.30 -3.57
N VAL A 227 8.80 9.37 -4.17
CA VAL A 227 7.69 9.64 -5.09
C VAL A 227 6.38 9.41 -4.35
N ASN A 228 5.69 10.50 -4.04
CA ASN A 228 4.36 10.51 -3.45
C ASN A 228 3.32 10.52 -4.56
N CYS A 229 2.61 9.40 -4.72
CA CYS A 229 1.63 9.19 -5.80
C CYS A 229 0.18 9.57 -5.42
N HIS A 230 -0.05 10.24 -4.29
CA HIS A 230 -1.43 10.50 -3.83
C HIS A 230 -1.69 11.88 -3.24
N GLU A 231 -0.66 12.66 -2.93
CA GLU A 231 -0.79 14.06 -2.48
C GLU A 231 -0.18 15.02 -3.50
N PRO A 232 -0.72 16.24 -3.66
CA PRO A 232 -0.16 17.26 -4.54
C PRO A 232 1.09 17.93 -3.95
N SER A 233 1.23 17.88 -2.63
CA SER A 233 2.35 18.45 -1.89
C SER A 233 2.44 17.79 -0.51
N VAL A 234 3.60 17.94 0.16
CA VAL A 234 3.77 17.52 1.55
C VAL A 234 4.45 18.64 2.34
N CYS A 235 4.16 18.74 3.63
CA CYS A 235 4.82 19.70 4.50
C CYS A 235 6.25 19.27 4.85
N ASN A 236 7.08 20.22 5.24
CA ASN A 236 8.43 19.94 5.70
C ASN A 236 8.41 19.02 6.93
N GLY A 237 9.24 17.98 6.90
CA GLY A 237 9.32 17.00 7.98
C GLY A 237 8.16 16.01 8.02
N PHE A 238 7.31 15.94 6.98
CA PHE A 238 6.28 14.91 6.85
C PHE A 238 6.87 13.50 6.90
N TYR A 239 7.88 13.22 6.07
CA TYR A 239 8.63 11.97 6.12
C TYR A 239 9.69 12.02 7.21
N LYS A 240 9.84 10.89 7.91
CA LYS A 240 10.77 10.71 9.04
C LYS A 240 11.95 9.80 8.68
N VAL A 241 11.89 9.12 7.54
CA VAL A 241 12.97 8.25 7.03
C VAL A 241 13.90 9.00 6.08
N GLY A 242 15.11 8.47 5.84
CA GLY A 242 16.09 9.02 4.89
C GLY A 242 17.08 10.04 5.47
N VAL A 243 16.78 10.63 6.63
CA VAL A 243 17.68 11.61 7.28
C VAL A 243 18.79 10.93 8.08
N CYS A 244 18.51 9.77 8.67
CA CYS A 244 19.35 9.15 9.69
C CYS A 244 20.75 8.72 9.20
N GLY A 245 20.91 8.41 7.91
CA GLY A 245 22.19 7.94 7.34
C GLY A 245 23.00 9.01 6.61
N SER A 246 22.33 9.86 5.80
CA SER A 246 23.02 10.82 4.93
C SER A 246 23.03 12.26 5.46
N GLY A 247 22.24 12.56 6.49
CA GLY A 247 21.98 13.92 6.97
C GLY A 247 21.27 14.83 5.96
N ARG A 248 20.90 14.31 4.78
CA ARG A 248 20.20 15.03 3.72
C ARG A 248 18.79 14.48 3.56
N MET A 249 17.81 15.37 3.49
CA MET A 249 16.45 14.97 3.16
C MET A 249 16.42 14.43 1.72
N PRO A 250 15.74 13.29 1.48
CA PRO A 250 15.47 12.82 0.12
C PRO A 250 14.74 13.90 -0.68
N LYS A 251 14.98 13.94 -2.00
CA LYS A 251 14.12 14.74 -2.89
C LYS A 251 12.70 14.19 -2.83
N ILE A 252 11.71 15.04 -3.06
CA ILE A 252 10.31 14.64 -3.04
C ILE A 252 9.64 15.06 -4.35
N VAL A 253 8.92 14.13 -4.97
CA VAL A 253 8.04 14.38 -6.12
C VAL A 253 6.62 14.02 -5.69
N CYS A 254 5.71 14.98 -5.76
CA CYS A 254 4.30 14.81 -5.40
C CYS A 254 3.43 14.85 -6.66
N GLN A 255 2.63 13.79 -6.85
CA GLN A 255 1.74 13.65 -7.98
C GLN A 255 0.47 12.90 -7.58
N GLU A 256 -0.69 13.54 -7.72
CA GLU A 256 -1.98 12.92 -7.44
C GLU A 256 -2.42 12.03 -8.60
N VAL A 257 -1.91 10.79 -8.67
CA VAL A 257 -2.19 9.87 -9.79
C VAL A 257 -3.69 9.65 -9.99
N HIS A 258 -4.47 9.68 -8.91
CA HIS A 258 -5.93 9.56 -8.97
C HIS A 258 -6.64 10.73 -9.68
N LYS A 259 -5.96 11.85 -9.93
CA LYS A 259 -6.50 13.00 -10.69
C LYS A 259 -6.02 13.02 -12.14
N TRP A 260 -5.20 12.05 -12.57
CA TRP A 260 -4.64 12.08 -13.93
C TRP A 260 -5.68 11.92 -15.04
N TYR A 261 -6.86 11.36 -14.73
CA TYR A 261 -7.98 11.32 -15.66
C TYR A 261 -8.39 12.71 -16.18
N SER A 262 -8.05 13.80 -15.46
CA SER A 262 -8.36 15.17 -15.89
C SER A 262 -7.24 15.87 -16.67
N LEU A 263 -6.04 15.28 -16.77
CA LEU A 263 -4.90 15.92 -17.43
C LEU A 263 -4.93 15.76 -18.96
N GLY A 264 -5.71 14.81 -19.49
CA GLY A 264 -5.60 14.40 -20.89
C GLY A 264 -4.32 13.59 -21.15
N GLU A 265 -4.31 12.79 -22.23
CA GLU A 265 -3.26 11.78 -22.45
C GLU A 265 -1.86 12.38 -22.61
N ALA A 266 -1.71 13.47 -23.37
CA ALA A 266 -0.41 14.07 -23.65
C ALA A 266 0.27 14.62 -22.38
N ASP A 267 -0.49 15.33 -21.55
CA ASP A 267 0.04 15.93 -20.31
C ASP A 267 0.26 14.87 -19.23
N MET A 268 -0.62 13.86 -19.16
CA MET A 268 -0.43 12.68 -18.32
C MET A 268 0.89 11.97 -18.67
N ASN A 269 1.13 11.67 -19.95
CA ASN A 269 2.34 10.96 -20.39
C ASN A 269 3.60 11.81 -20.20
N ARG A 270 3.54 13.13 -20.43
CA ARG A 270 4.64 14.05 -20.13
C ARG A 270 4.98 14.07 -18.63
N THR A 271 3.95 14.12 -17.77
CA THR A 271 4.12 14.10 -16.32
C THR A 271 4.72 12.76 -15.87
N ASN A 272 4.27 11.65 -16.48
CA ASN A 272 4.82 10.33 -16.20
C ASN A 272 6.30 10.24 -16.60
N ASP A 273 6.70 10.69 -17.81
CA ASP A 273 8.11 10.74 -18.24
C ASP A 273 8.99 11.49 -17.22
N GLN A 274 8.56 12.65 -16.74
CA GLN A 274 9.30 13.42 -15.73
C GLN A 274 9.48 12.67 -14.41
N ILE A 275 8.50 11.87 -14.00
CA ILE A 275 8.63 11.02 -12.80
C ILE A 275 9.64 9.91 -13.08
N GLN A 276 9.53 9.22 -14.22
CA GLN A 276 10.39 8.09 -14.55
C GLN A 276 11.86 8.49 -14.71
N GLU A 277 12.13 9.64 -15.33
CA GLU A 277 13.46 10.23 -15.42
C GLU A 277 14.03 10.51 -14.03
N LYS A 278 13.27 11.16 -13.14
CA LYS A 278 13.72 11.42 -11.77
C LYS A 278 13.97 10.14 -10.99
N ILE A 279 13.12 9.12 -11.14
CA ILE A 279 13.35 7.80 -10.54
C ILE A 279 14.69 7.27 -11.02
N TRP A 280 14.93 7.22 -12.33
CA TRP A 280 16.16 6.68 -12.90
C TRP A 280 17.41 7.43 -12.43
N GLU A 281 17.40 8.76 -12.49
CA GLU A 281 18.51 9.63 -12.08
C GLU A 281 18.90 9.40 -10.61
N ASN A 282 17.91 9.40 -9.71
CA ASN A 282 18.18 9.27 -8.27
C ASN A 282 18.53 7.82 -7.90
N LEU A 283 18.05 6.85 -8.67
CA LEU A 283 18.42 5.45 -8.50
C LEU A 283 19.88 5.17 -8.86
N GLN A 284 20.54 6.01 -9.68
CA GLN A 284 21.98 5.83 -9.97
C GLN A 284 22.88 6.00 -8.74
N SER A 285 22.44 6.78 -7.76
CA SER A 285 23.27 7.19 -6.62
C SER A 285 22.66 6.88 -5.24
N GLY A 286 21.45 6.32 -5.21
CA GLY A 286 20.76 5.95 -3.98
C GLY A 286 19.50 5.16 -4.25
N SER A 287 18.70 4.96 -3.22
CA SER A 287 17.43 4.25 -3.28
C SER A 287 16.26 5.20 -3.53
N VAL A 288 15.21 4.71 -4.15
CA VAL A 288 13.99 5.46 -4.44
C VAL A 288 12.81 4.76 -3.81
N ALA A 289 12.03 5.49 -3.01
CA ALA A 289 10.76 4.99 -2.47
C ALA A 289 9.60 5.54 -3.30
N VAL A 290 8.78 4.66 -3.86
CA VAL A 290 7.52 5.01 -4.52
C VAL A 290 6.39 4.59 -3.59
N HIS A 291 5.56 5.54 -3.19
CA HIS A 291 4.50 5.27 -2.24
C HIS A 291 3.20 5.95 -2.62
N CYS A 292 2.12 5.35 -2.14
CA CYS A 292 0.83 5.99 -2.02
C CYS A 292 0.32 5.71 -0.61
N LEU A 293 -0.97 5.84 -0.40
CA LEU A 293 -1.56 5.63 0.91
C LEU A 293 -1.26 4.20 1.45
N ALA A 294 -1.56 3.16 0.66
CA ALA A 294 -1.35 1.75 1.02
C ALA A 294 -0.19 1.05 0.25
N GLY A 295 0.40 1.72 -0.75
CA GLY A 295 1.49 1.16 -1.54
C GLY A 295 1.11 -0.01 -2.47
N ILE A 296 -0.16 -0.13 -2.86
CA ILE A 296 -0.67 -1.27 -3.65
C ILE A 296 -1.22 -0.89 -5.04
N HIS A 297 -1.73 0.33 -5.22
CA HIS A 297 -2.42 0.75 -6.46
C HIS A 297 -1.68 1.88 -7.18
N ARG A 298 -1.82 3.13 -6.72
CA ARG A 298 -1.21 4.32 -7.34
C ARG A 298 0.32 4.17 -7.45
N ALA A 299 0.96 3.74 -6.37
CA ALA A 299 2.41 3.51 -6.36
C ALA A 299 2.82 2.36 -7.29
N ALA A 300 2.09 1.24 -7.27
CA ALA A 300 2.34 0.11 -8.16
C ALA A 300 2.18 0.49 -9.64
N CYS A 301 1.19 1.32 -9.98
CA CYS A 301 1.02 1.86 -11.33
C CYS A 301 2.26 2.68 -11.79
N ILE A 302 2.80 3.55 -10.92
CA ILE A 302 4.02 4.31 -11.24
C ILE A 302 5.23 3.38 -11.40
N VAL A 303 5.37 2.36 -10.56
CA VAL A 303 6.44 1.36 -10.70
C VAL A 303 6.27 0.53 -11.99
N ALA A 304 5.05 0.14 -12.35
CA ALA A 304 4.75 -0.54 -13.61
C ALA A 304 5.11 0.34 -14.82
N CYS A 305 4.84 1.64 -14.75
CA CYS A 305 5.30 2.60 -15.75
C CYS A 305 6.83 2.68 -15.81
N HIS A 306 7.53 2.49 -14.69
CA HIS A 306 9.00 2.43 -14.66
C HIS A 306 9.57 1.20 -15.39
N PHE A 307 8.91 0.04 -15.29
CA PHE A 307 9.24 -1.13 -16.11
C PHE A 307 9.18 -0.79 -17.61
N LEU A 308 8.07 -0.20 -18.05
CA LEU A 308 7.89 0.21 -19.45
C LEU A 308 8.94 1.22 -19.88
N TRP A 309 9.17 2.26 -19.07
CA TRP A 309 10.14 3.30 -19.38
C TRP A 309 11.56 2.74 -19.50
N ARG A 310 12.01 1.88 -18.58
CA ARG A 310 13.32 1.22 -18.70
C ARG A 310 13.41 0.35 -19.96
N HIS A 311 12.36 -0.38 -20.29
CA HIS A 311 12.33 -1.21 -21.49
C HIS A 311 12.45 -0.36 -22.77
N TYR A 312 11.59 0.65 -22.92
CA TYR A 312 11.48 1.42 -24.15
C TYR A 312 12.54 2.51 -24.28
N THR A 313 12.80 3.26 -23.21
CA THR A 313 13.72 4.41 -23.21
C THR A 313 15.17 3.97 -23.06
N LEU A 314 15.47 3.05 -22.13
CA LEU A 314 16.85 2.58 -21.90
C LEU A 314 17.23 1.32 -22.68
N ARG A 315 16.28 0.72 -23.41
CA ARG A 315 16.48 -0.56 -24.12
C ARG A 315 16.86 -1.72 -23.20
N ASP A 316 16.43 -1.67 -21.95
CA ASP A 316 16.72 -2.75 -21.01
C ASP A 316 15.76 -3.92 -21.27
N HIS A 317 16.14 -4.81 -22.19
CA HIS A 317 15.33 -5.98 -22.54
C HIS A 317 15.27 -7.05 -21.44
N ARG A 318 15.95 -6.86 -20.29
CA ARG A 318 15.86 -7.75 -19.13
C ARG A 318 14.61 -7.49 -18.30
N VAL A 319 13.99 -6.32 -18.44
CA VAL A 319 12.74 -6.00 -17.76
C VAL A 319 11.54 -6.26 -18.68
N PRO A 320 10.43 -6.84 -18.17
CA PRO A 320 9.25 -7.12 -18.97
C PRO A 320 8.62 -5.83 -19.50
N LYS A 321 8.00 -5.94 -20.69
CA LYS A 321 7.20 -4.86 -21.32
C LYS A 321 5.70 -5.18 -21.36
N ASP A 322 5.33 -6.43 -21.13
CA ASP A 322 3.93 -6.83 -21.11
C ASP A 322 3.31 -6.45 -19.75
N PRO A 323 2.18 -5.74 -19.71
CA PRO A 323 1.53 -5.36 -18.46
C PRO A 323 1.24 -6.54 -17.53
N THR A 324 0.88 -7.71 -18.05
CA THR A 324 0.59 -8.89 -17.24
C THR A 324 1.86 -9.37 -16.55
N GLU A 325 2.94 -9.57 -17.32
CA GLU A 325 4.24 -9.99 -16.79
C GLU A 325 4.82 -8.98 -15.78
N ILE A 326 4.60 -7.68 -16.01
CA ILE A 326 5.01 -6.62 -15.08
C ILE A 326 4.29 -6.79 -13.75
N TYR A 327 2.96 -6.95 -13.75
CA TYR A 327 2.20 -7.12 -12.52
C TYR A 327 2.49 -8.46 -11.84
N ASP A 328 2.77 -9.53 -12.58
CA ASP A 328 3.24 -10.79 -12.00
C ASP A 328 4.55 -10.59 -11.23
N CYS A 329 5.49 -9.81 -11.79
CA CYS A 329 6.74 -9.45 -11.10
C CYS A 329 6.48 -8.61 -9.85
N LEU A 330 5.56 -7.65 -9.91
CA LEU A 330 5.20 -6.82 -8.75
C LEU A 330 4.52 -7.65 -7.66
N GLN A 331 3.63 -8.57 -8.02
CA GLN A 331 2.94 -9.47 -7.09
C GLN A 331 3.89 -10.48 -6.48
N ALA A 332 4.90 -10.95 -7.23
CA ALA A 332 5.95 -11.81 -6.68
C ALA A 332 6.77 -11.11 -5.58
N ALA A 333 6.98 -9.79 -5.69
CA ALA A 333 7.64 -8.99 -4.66
C ALA A 333 6.67 -8.57 -3.54
N ARG A 334 5.44 -8.21 -3.89
CA ARG A 334 4.42 -7.67 -2.99
C ARG A 334 3.05 -8.27 -3.35
N PRO A 335 2.65 -9.40 -2.73
CA PRO A 335 1.48 -10.20 -3.13
C PRO A 335 0.14 -9.47 -3.21
N HIS A 336 0.00 -8.37 -2.47
CA HIS A 336 -1.23 -7.58 -2.42
C HIS A 336 -1.30 -6.46 -3.47
N VAL A 337 -0.31 -6.35 -4.35
CA VAL A 337 -0.41 -5.42 -5.49
C VAL A 337 -1.54 -5.88 -6.40
N GLU A 338 -2.41 -4.94 -6.76
CA GLU A 338 -3.47 -5.18 -7.73
C GLU A 338 -3.35 -4.21 -8.92
N PRO A 339 -3.60 -4.68 -10.15
CA PRO A 339 -3.62 -3.81 -11.32
C PRO A 339 -4.72 -2.75 -11.23
N ALA A 340 -4.31 -1.51 -10.96
CA ALA A 340 -5.16 -0.33 -10.99
C ALA A 340 -4.70 0.65 -12.08
N TYR A 341 -5.53 1.64 -12.39
CA TYR A 341 -5.19 2.70 -13.36
C TYR A 341 -4.73 2.15 -14.73
N LYS A 342 -5.41 1.12 -15.24
CA LYS A 342 -5.06 0.46 -16.52
C LYS A 342 -4.92 1.45 -17.68
N HIS A 343 -5.80 2.44 -17.74
CA HIS A 343 -5.76 3.51 -18.74
C HIS A 343 -4.44 4.30 -18.71
N VAL A 344 -3.86 4.56 -17.53
CA VAL A 344 -2.57 5.26 -17.40
C VAL A 344 -1.45 4.39 -17.99
N LEU A 345 -1.41 3.12 -17.60
CA LEU A 345 -0.36 2.19 -18.04
C LEU A 345 -0.43 1.92 -19.56
N GLU A 346 -1.63 1.72 -20.09
CA GLU A 346 -1.87 1.47 -21.51
C GLU A 346 -1.55 2.68 -22.37
N SER A 347 -2.03 3.87 -21.98
CA SER A 347 -1.71 5.12 -22.67
C SER A 347 -0.20 5.37 -22.68
N TYR A 348 0.46 5.16 -21.53
CA TYR A 348 1.91 5.37 -21.43
C TYR A 348 2.71 4.36 -22.26
N ARG A 349 2.29 3.09 -22.31
CA ARG A 349 2.87 2.08 -23.20
C ARG A 349 2.78 2.50 -24.67
N GLY A 350 1.61 2.95 -25.12
CA GLY A 350 1.41 3.43 -26.48
C GLY A 350 2.29 4.64 -26.81
N TYR A 351 2.36 5.60 -25.88
CA TYR A 351 3.23 6.77 -25.99
C TYR A 351 4.71 6.39 -26.16
N LEU A 352 5.24 5.50 -25.31
CA LEU A 352 6.64 5.06 -25.39
C LEU A 352 6.95 4.28 -26.68
N GLN A 353 6.01 3.48 -27.17
CA GLN A 353 6.13 2.78 -28.46
C GLN A 353 6.18 3.76 -29.64
N ALA A 354 5.33 4.79 -29.63
CA ALA A 354 5.34 5.82 -30.66
C ALA A 354 6.63 6.66 -30.63
N LYS A 355 7.12 7.01 -29.43
CA LYS A 355 8.39 7.71 -29.23
C LYS A 355 9.57 6.88 -29.76
N LEU A 356 9.52 5.56 -29.62
CA LEU A 356 10.50 4.63 -30.18
C LEU A 356 10.44 4.58 -31.72
N ALA A 357 9.24 4.56 -32.31
CA ALA A 357 9.06 4.49 -33.75
C ALA A 357 9.39 5.79 -34.50
N SER A 358 9.47 6.91 -33.77
CA SER A 358 9.82 8.23 -34.32
C SER A 358 11.36 8.34 -34.41
N PRO A 359 11.93 8.45 -35.62
CA PRO A 359 13.38 8.44 -35.83
C PRO A 359 14.11 9.68 -35.30
#